data_AF-A0A8J6NVG1-F1
#
_entry.id   AF-A0A8J6NVG1-F1
#
_cell.length_a   1.000
_cell.length_b   1.000
_cell.length_c   1.000
_cell.angle_alpha   90.00
_cell.angle_beta   90.00
_cell.angle_gamma   90.00
#
_symmetry.space_group_name_H-M   'P 1'
#
loop_
_entity.id
_entity.type
_entity.pdbx_description
1 polymer ?
#
loop_
_entity_poly.entity_id
_entity_poly.type
_entity_poly.pdbx_seq_one_letter_code
_entity_poly.pdbx_strand_id
1 'polypeptide(L)'
;MSLGMPHKRRMRDLSSRMPLPPWHPKADPIGQAYLSRLAEMDIGIRQKIRELNRRLPLFVLLRMEGCSGFRMSTVLRHYFLEYLNRLTSYGPHSLPSSFNVVEAFLSFNNEFKVFDIREEREHLLRLHDYFDWYTAEHKIPDDPKILVDIMEEGLIYSFDIAGDTGEFAISTEGSNLAIAGVSLIRHENELSVILIAGENPSNPPDSKIPAEKEFKDGKPFQGRENLAPSPDLSIRDRYLDGMAGFSKVLILTRLNLETKKHDVRYVNIDIGYSYLVNTDDKEAFPGLTKEKRNDILEKSLSELNRYGQLFSALMSIIYLPIIFVAEPDRVVGSKFVTELFINRQKHHIKKATKEFGKDAYHLHRIVKCLSSADTNNLVQVGQRIIDPPNFSFESTGFWKPLEPNKIGTDKGGNSIVGKTWVERVDSYSTSSPESFIMQNIRGAPKGDDPGAIYIVRSAAHGNDIYKVGLTRRSAKERAHELGTSTGVPLPFEVLASWEVANCSLVEKEVHLRLKQYRVKKNREFFRASLSTIVAAVEQTISDTERSISE
;
A
#
# COMPACT_ATOMS: atom_id res chain seq x y z
N MET A 1 -10.65 -25.36 22.44
CA MET A 1 -11.22 -24.79 21.20
C MET A 1 -10.17 -23.85 20.65
N SER A 2 -9.47 -24.20 19.55
CA SER A 2 -8.53 -23.24 18.96
C SER A 2 -9.35 -22.04 18.47
N LEU A 3 -9.03 -20.86 19.01
CA LEU A 3 -9.49 -19.61 18.43
C LEU A 3 -8.92 -19.58 17.01
N GLY A 4 -9.77 -19.69 15.99
CA GLY A 4 -9.32 -19.68 14.60
C GLY A 4 -8.54 -18.40 14.24
N MET A 5 -7.81 -18.43 13.12
CA MET A 5 -6.97 -17.29 12.68
C MET A 5 -7.71 -15.94 12.77
N PRO A 6 -7.03 -14.83 13.17
CA PRO A 6 -7.67 -13.53 13.35
C PRO A 6 -8.56 -13.11 12.18
N HIS A 7 -8.08 -13.24 10.95
CA HIS A 7 -8.85 -13.02 9.73
C HIS A 7 -10.16 -13.82 9.69
N LYS A 8 -10.13 -15.13 9.95
CA LYS A 8 -11.34 -15.98 9.94
C LYS A 8 -12.35 -15.53 10.98
N ARG A 9 -11.90 -15.03 12.13
CA ARG A 9 -12.80 -14.46 13.15
C ARG A 9 -13.42 -13.15 12.67
N ARG A 10 -12.63 -12.25 12.08
CA ARG A 10 -13.14 -10.97 11.52
C ARG A 10 -14.12 -11.20 10.38
N MET A 11 -13.80 -12.08 9.43
CA MET A 11 -14.70 -12.44 8.33
C MET A 11 -16.01 -13.08 8.82
N ARG A 12 -15.95 -13.92 9.85
CA ARG A 12 -17.15 -14.50 10.47
C ARG A 12 -18.01 -13.46 11.18
N ASP A 13 -17.40 -12.55 11.94
CA ASP A 13 -18.11 -11.44 12.57
C ASP A 13 -18.77 -10.55 11.50
N LEU A 14 -18.03 -10.20 10.45
CA LEU A 14 -18.56 -9.41 9.34
C LEU A 14 -19.74 -10.12 8.64
N SER A 15 -19.58 -11.41 8.33
CA SER A 15 -20.63 -12.22 7.69
C SER A 15 -21.89 -12.31 8.55
N SER A 16 -21.74 -12.34 9.89
CA SER A 16 -22.88 -12.36 10.81
C SER A 16 -23.69 -11.06 10.83
N ARG A 17 -23.08 -9.95 10.38
CA ARG A 17 -23.70 -8.62 10.29
C ARG A 17 -24.34 -8.36 8.94
N MET A 18 -24.11 -9.22 7.96
CA MET A 18 -24.56 -9.06 6.57
C MET A 18 -25.69 -10.04 6.24
N PRO A 19 -26.70 -9.63 5.46
CA PRO A 19 -27.75 -10.54 5.02
C PRO A 19 -27.17 -11.61 4.09
N LEU A 20 -27.72 -12.82 4.19
CA LEU A 20 -27.42 -13.90 3.26
C LEU A 20 -27.79 -13.48 1.83
N PRO A 21 -26.98 -13.86 0.82
CA PRO A 21 -27.28 -13.53 -0.56
C PRO A 21 -28.59 -14.19 -1.00
N PRO A 22 -29.38 -13.60 -1.92
CA PRO A 22 -30.65 -14.16 -2.39
C PRO A 22 -30.55 -15.60 -2.93
N TRP A 23 -29.38 -15.99 -3.45
CA TRP A 23 -29.09 -17.31 -3.99
C TRP A 23 -28.56 -18.33 -2.96
N HIS A 24 -28.37 -17.93 -1.70
CA HIS A 24 -27.92 -18.86 -0.66
C HIS A 24 -29.03 -19.87 -0.32
N PRO A 25 -28.74 -21.18 -0.13
CA PRO A 25 -29.76 -22.19 0.16
C PRO A 25 -30.59 -21.92 1.43
N LYS A 26 -30.05 -21.11 2.35
CA LYS A 26 -30.72 -20.66 3.59
C LYS A 26 -31.21 -19.21 3.53
N ALA A 27 -31.14 -18.55 2.38
CA ALA A 27 -31.72 -17.23 2.24
C ALA A 27 -33.24 -17.31 2.35
N ASP A 28 -33.85 -16.26 2.91
CA ASP A 28 -35.29 -16.05 2.86
C ASP A 28 -35.57 -14.77 2.05
N PRO A 29 -35.57 -14.85 0.70
CA PRO A 29 -35.76 -13.68 -0.14
C PRO A 29 -37.14 -13.04 0.04
N ILE A 30 -38.15 -13.86 0.37
CA ILE A 30 -39.53 -13.41 0.60
C ILE A 30 -39.60 -12.62 1.90
N GLY A 31 -39.04 -13.15 2.99
CA GLY A 31 -38.93 -12.44 4.26
C GLY A 31 -38.08 -11.18 4.16
N GLN A 32 -36.96 -11.20 3.44
CA GLN A 32 -36.13 -10.02 3.20
C GLN A 32 -36.88 -8.94 2.41
N ALA A 33 -37.61 -9.30 1.35
CA ALA A 33 -38.42 -8.37 0.57
C ALA A 33 -39.60 -7.82 1.39
N TYR A 34 -40.24 -8.66 2.20
CA TYR A 34 -41.30 -8.25 3.11
C TYR A 34 -40.81 -7.26 4.16
N LEU A 35 -39.68 -7.55 4.83
CA LEU A 35 -39.04 -6.65 5.78
C LEU A 35 -38.61 -5.33 5.12
N SER A 36 -38.08 -5.38 3.90
CA SER A 36 -37.72 -4.18 3.13
C SER A 36 -38.95 -3.33 2.83
N ARG A 37 -40.06 -3.95 2.41
CA ARG A 37 -41.33 -3.25 2.16
C ARG A 37 -41.93 -2.66 3.43
N LEU A 38 -41.88 -3.39 4.55
CA LEU A 38 -42.30 -2.84 5.85
C LEU A 38 -41.44 -1.65 6.26
N ALA A 39 -40.11 -1.74 6.06
CA ALA A 39 -39.18 -0.65 6.31
C ALA A 39 -39.44 0.59 5.43
N GLU A 40 -39.83 0.39 4.16
CA GLU A 40 -40.23 1.48 3.26
C GLU A 40 -41.55 2.14 3.66
N MET A 41 -42.49 1.38 4.24
CA MET A 41 -43.76 1.92 4.70
C MET A 41 -43.62 2.67 6.03
N ASP A 42 -42.65 2.30 6.85
CA ASP A 42 -42.37 2.95 8.14
C ASP A 42 -41.81 4.37 7.94
N ILE A 43 -42.38 5.34 8.64
CA ILE A 43 -41.99 6.76 8.54
C ILE A 43 -40.64 7.01 9.22
N GLY A 44 -40.39 6.37 10.37
CA GLY A 44 -39.17 6.53 11.15
C GLY A 44 -37.96 5.95 10.43
N ILE A 45 -38.10 4.76 9.83
CA ILE A 45 -37.05 4.13 9.03
C ILE A 45 -36.75 4.97 7.79
N ARG A 46 -37.76 5.46 7.07
CA ARG A 46 -37.54 6.38 5.95
C ARG A 46 -36.81 7.65 6.37
N GLN A 47 -37.16 8.23 7.51
CA GLN A 47 -36.49 9.42 8.03
C GLN A 47 -35.02 9.13 8.35
N LYS A 48 -34.73 7.99 8.98
CA LYS A 48 -33.36 7.54 9.28
C LYS A 48 -32.55 7.27 8.01
N ILE A 49 -33.12 6.62 7.00
CA ILE A 49 -32.48 6.42 5.69
C ILE A 49 -32.17 7.76 5.02
N ARG A 50 -33.10 8.72 5.04
CA ARG A 50 -32.85 10.07 4.50
C ARG A 50 -31.71 10.78 5.24
N GLU A 51 -31.65 10.63 6.56
CA GLU A 51 -30.56 11.19 7.35
C GLU A 51 -29.21 10.55 6.99
N LEU A 52 -29.15 9.23 6.89
CA LEU A 52 -27.95 8.49 6.47
C LEU A 52 -27.50 8.91 5.07
N ASN A 53 -28.42 8.98 4.10
CA ASN A 53 -28.11 9.43 2.74
C ASN A 53 -27.60 10.88 2.69
N ARG A 54 -28.03 11.73 3.63
CA ARG A 54 -27.52 13.11 3.76
C ARG A 54 -26.13 13.16 4.40
N ARG A 55 -25.86 12.30 5.38
CA ARG A 55 -24.64 12.33 6.20
C ARG A 55 -23.49 11.50 5.62
N LEU A 56 -23.78 10.38 4.97
CA LEU A 56 -22.77 9.47 4.43
C LEU A 56 -21.82 10.15 3.41
N PRO A 57 -22.28 10.97 2.44
CA PRO A 57 -21.36 11.66 1.54
C PRO A 57 -20.40 12.61 2.27
N LEU A 58 -20.87 13.25 3.35
CA LEU A 58 -20.03 14.13 4.18
C LEU A 58 -19.01 13.31 4.99
N PHE A 59 -19.42 12.15 5.51
CA PHE A 59 -18.53 11.20 6.17
C PHE A 59 -17.40 10.75 5.23
N VAL A 60 -17.74 10.33 4.00
CA VAL A 60 -16.78 9.90 2.98
C VAL A 60 -15.81 11.03 2.61
N LEU A 61 -16.34 12.23 2.38
CA LEU A 61 -15.55 13.43 2.07
C LEU A 61 -14.47 13.69 3.12
N LEU A 62 -14.81 13.58 4.42
CA LEU A 62 -13.84 13.79 5.50
C LEU A 62 -12.71 12.75 5.50
N ARG A 63 -12.98 11.50 5.10
CA ARG A 63 -11.94 10.45 5.01
C ARG A 63 -11.05 10.68 3.80
N MET A 64 -11.65 10.99 2.66
CA MET A 64 -10.95 11.18 1.39
C MET A 64 -10.03 12.41 1.41
N GLU A 65 -10.49 13.54 1.96
CA GLU A 65 -9.69 14.77 2.00
C GLU A 65 -8.82 14.90 3.27
N GLY A 66 -8.99 13.98 4.23
CA GLY A 66 -8.30 14.01 5.53
C GLY A 66 -6.92 13.33 5.56
N CYS A 67 -6.33 12.99 4.41
CA CYS A 67 -4.99 12.41 4.27
C CYS A 67 -3.87 13.45 4.16
N SER A 68 -2.63 12.95 4.29
CA SER A 68 -1.41 13.66 3.89
C SER A 68 -1.28 13.84 2.36
N GLY A 69 -1.94 12.99 1.57
CA GLY A 69 -1.77 12.89 0.12
C GLY A 69 -0.56 12.06 -0.33
N PHE A 70 0.14 11.37 0.58
CA PHE A 70 1.17 10.40 0.21
C PHE A 70 0.58 9.16 -0.49
N ARG A 71 1.42 8.36 -1.15
CA ARG A 71 0.99 7.27 -2.03
C ARG A 71 0.25 6.20 -1.25
N MET A 72 0.78 5.75 -0.11
CA MET A 72 0.10 4.74 0.70
C MET A 72 -1.23 5.23 1.27
N SER A 73 -1.26 6.50 1.71
CA SER A 73 -2.49 7.16 2.16
C SER A 73 -3.57 7.15 1.07
N THR A 74 -3.17 7.36 -0.18
CA THR A 74 -4.04 7.35 -1.37
C THR A 74 -4.51 5.94 -1.71
N VAL A 75 -3.63 4.94 -1.66
CA VAL A 75 -3.96 3.51 -1.89
C VAL A 75 -5.01 3.02 -0.90
N LEU A 76 -4.84 3.32 0.40
CA LEU A 76 -5.81 2.92 1.43
C LEU A 76 -7.19 3.56 1.19
N ARG A 77 -7.21 4.83 0.78
CA ARG A 77 -8.45 5.57 0.47
C ARG A 77 -9.12 5.08 -0.81
N HIS A 78 -8.35 4.67 -1.80
CA HIS A 78 -8.86 4.00 -3.00
C HIS A 78 -9.60 2.71 -2.62
N TYR A 79 -8.99 1.83 -1.81
CA TYR A 79 -9.65 0.62 -1.34
C TYR A 79 -10.89 0.90 -0.49
N PHE A 80 -10.82 1.87 0.43
CA PHE A 80 -11.96 2.31 1.23
C PHE A 80 -13.14 2.73 0.33
N LEU A 81 -12.89 3.59 -0.66
CA LEU A 81 -13.93 4.10 -1.54
C LEU A 81 -14.49 3.00 -2.46
N GLU A 82 -13.62 2.14 -3.01
CA GLU A 82 -14.02 1.02 -3.87
C GLU A 82 -14.93 0.05 -3.12
N TYR A 83 -14.56 -0.35 -1.90
CA TYR A 83 -15.35 -1.30 -1.12
C TYR A 83 -16.61 -0.68 -0.56
N LEU A 84 -16.58 0.61 -0.21
CA LEU A 84 -17.78 1.35 0.13
C LEU A 84 -18.77 1.34 -1.04
N ASN A 85 -18.32 1.75 -2.24
CA ASN A 85 -19.16 1.79 -3.44
C ASN A 85 -19.73 0.41 -3.76
N ARG A 86 -18.90 -0.62 -3.73
CA ARG A 86 -19.34 -2.02 -3.92
C ARG A 86 -20.41 -2.42 -2.92
N LEU A 87 -20.17 -2.19 -1.63
CA LEU A 87 -21.09 -2.53 -0.57
C LEU A 87 -22.43 -1.78 -0.71
N THR A 88 -22.40 -0.48 -0.99
CA THR A 88 -23.61 0.36 -1.03
C THR A 88 -24.40 0.21 -2.32
N SER A 89 -23.72 -0.05 -3.45
CA SER A 89 -24.35 -0.07 -4.78
C SER A 89 -24.70 -1.48 -5.23
N TYR A 90 -23.96 -2.50 -4.80
CA TYR A 90 -24.09 -3.88 -5.28
C TYR A 90 -24.20 -4.92 -4.16
N GLY A 91 -24.03 -4.51 -2.90
CA GLY A 91 -24.14 -5.38 -1.74
C GLY A 91 -22.84 -6.12 -1.40
N PRO A 92 -22.82 -6.84 -0.26
CA PRO A 92 -21.60 -7.39 0.33
C PRO A 92 -20.91 -8.49 -0.50
N HIS A 93 -21.66 -9.18 -1.36
CA HIS A 93 -21.13 -10.26 -2.20
C HIS A 93 -20.37 -9.75 -3.44
N SER A 94 -20.41 -8.43 -3.67
CA SER A 94 -19.68 -7.79 -4.77
C SER A 94 -18.21 -7.51 -4.45
N LEU A 95 -17.79 -7.66 -3.18
CA LEU A 95 -16.43 -7.37 -2.74
C LEU A 95 -15.41 -8.24 -3.48
N PRO A 96 -14.25 -7.69 -3.92
CA PRO A 96 -13.24 -8.41 -4.68
C PRO A 96 -12.40 -9.32 -3.78
N SER A 97 -11.60 -10.21 -4.37
CA SER A 97 -10.71 -11.12 -3.63
C SER A 97 -9.66 -10.38 -2.78
N SER A 98 -9.23 -9.19 -3.20
CA SER A 98 -8.33 -8.33 -2.40
C SER A 98 -8.88 -7.98 -1.01
N PHE A 99 -10.21 -8.02 -0.84
CA PHE A 99 -10.85 -7.78 0.45
C PHE A 99 -10.37 -8.76 1.53
N ASN A 100 -9.92 -9.97 1.16
CA ASN A 100 -9.40 -10.97 2.10
C ASN A 100 -8.16 -10.49 2.88
N VAL A 101 -7.38 -9.56 2.34
CA VAL A 101 -6.27 -8.92 3.07
C VAL A 101 -6.67 -7.53 3.56
N VAL A 102 -7.30 -6.74 2.69
CA VAL A 102 -7.52 -5.31 2.93
C VAL A 102 -8.59 -5.05 4.00
N GLU A 103 -9.49 -6.00 4.29
CA GLU A 103 -10.45 -5.88 5.40
C GLU A 103 -9.78 -5.58 6.75
N ALA A 104 -8.54 -6.06 6.94
CA ALA A 104 -7.77 -5.82 8.17
C ALA A 104 -7.49 -4.33 8.41
N PHE A 105 -7.42 -3.52 7.35
CA PHE A 105 -7.20 -2.07 7.38
C PHE A 105 -8.49 -1.27 7.59
N LEU A 106 -9.63 -1.95 7.61
CA LEU A 106 -10.94 -1.36 7.75
C LEU A 106 -11.58 -1.77 9.07
N SER A 107 -12.48 -0.91 9.55
CA SER A 107 -13.40 -1.19 10.65
C SER A 107 -14.83 -1.10 10.13
N PHE A 108 -15.78 -1.79 10.78
CA PHE A 108 -17.18 -1.69 10.39
C PHE A 108 -17.87 -0.59 11.19
N ASN A 109 -18.26 0.49 10.50
CA ASN A 109 -18.99 1.60 11.10
C ASN A 109 -20.46 1.20 11.32
N ASN A 110 -20.85 1.06 12.58
CA ASN A 110 -22.18 0.59 12.95
C ASN A 110 -23.30 1.61 12.71
N GLU A 111 -22.99 2.90 12.62
CA GLU A 111 -23.95 3.97 12.35
C GLU A 111 -24.36 3.95 10.88
N PHE A 112 -23.37 3.94 9.98
CA PHE A 112 -23.59 3.96 8.53
C PHE A 112 -23.75 2.56 7.92
N LYS A 113 -23.43 1.49 8.65
CA LYS A 113 -23.40 0.09 8.16
C LYS A 113 -22.48 -0.10 6.96
N VAL A 114 -21.36 0.61 6.96
CA VAL A 114 -20.33 0.55 5.92
C VAL A 114 -18.95 0.42 6.56
N PHE A 115 -17.92 0.20 5.73
CA PHE A 115 -16.54 0.22 6.19
C PHE A 115 -16.08 1.65 6.51
N ASP A 116 -15.15 1.78 7.45
CA ASP A 116 -14.38 3.01 7.74
C ASP A 116 -12.90 2.64 7.79
N ILE A 117 -12.04 3.57 7.39
CA ILE A 117 -10.59 3.39 7.49
C ILE A 117 -10.17 3.40 8.95
N ARG A 118 -9.26 2.49 9.34
CA ARG A 118 -8.67 2.51 10.68
C ARG A 118 -7.70 3.68 10.83
N GLU A 119 -7.35 3.98 12.07
CA GLU A 119 -6.36 5.02 12.35
C GLU A 119 -5.02 4.68 11.68
N GLU A 120 -4.38 5.71 11.13
CA GLU A 120 -3.19 5.60 10.28
C GLU A 120 -2.04 6.40 10.91
N ARG A 121 -0.86 5.80 11.04
CA ARG A 121 0.42 6.46 11.34
C ARG A 121 1.28 6.45 10.08
N GLU A 122 1.64 7.63 9.62
CA GLU A 122 2.37 7.82 8.37
C GLU A 122 3.86 8.04 8.64
N HIS A 123 4.68 7.49 7.76
CA HIS A 123 6.13 7.54 7.83
C HIS A 123 6.70 7.86 6.45
N LEU A 124 7.83 8.55 6.41
CA LEU A 124 8.55 8.88 5.18
C LEU A 124 10.03 8.55 5.38
N LEU A 125 10.63 7.84 4.42
CA LEU A 125 12.04 7.50 4.46
C LEU A 125 12.61 7.29 3.06
N ARG A 126 13.94 7.29 2.92
CA ARG A 126 14.57 6.67 1.74
C ARG A 126 14.78 5.19 2.01
N LEU A 127 14.51 4.36 1.02
CA LEU A 127 14.61 2.91 1.17
C LEU A 127 16.06 2.45 1.42
N HIS A 128 17.05 3.17 0.87
CA HIS A 128 18.47 2.85 1.10
C HIS A 128 18.90 3.04 2.55
N ASP A 129 18.43 4.10 3.23
CA ASP A 129 18.76 4.39 4.63
C ASP A 129 18.25 3.25 5.53
N TYR A 130 17.13 2.63 5.15
CA TYR A 130 16.61 1.45 5.81
C TYR A 130 17.49 0.22 5.56
N PHE A 131 17.84 -0.06 4.31
CA PHE A 131 18.63 -1.26 4.02
C PHE A 131 20.09 -1.16 4.49
N ASP A 132 20.68 0.03 4.53
CA ASP A 132 21.97 0.28 5.21
C ASP A 132 21.90 -0.13 6.69
N TRP A 133 20.79 0.22 7.36
CA TRP A 133 20.57 -0.17 8.75
C TRP A 133 20.21 -1.65 8.89
N TYR A 134 19.43 -2.21 7.95
CA TYR A 134 19.00 -3.60 7.94
C TYR A 134 20.18 -4.56 7.82
N THR A 135 21.16 -4.24 6.97
CA THR A 135 22.33 -5.09 6.72
C THR A 135 23.53 -4.76 7.61
N ALA A 136 23.48 -3.67 8.38
CA ALA A 136 24.50 -3.36 9.38
C ALA A 136 24.54 -4.43 10.49
N GLU A 137 25.75 -4.77 10.94
CA GLU A 137 26.07 -5.84 11.92
C GLU A 137 24.93 -6.13 12.91
N HIS A 138 24.10 -7.13 12.56
CA HIS A 138 23.05 -7.80 13.32
C HIS A 138 22.14 -6.92 14.21
N LYS A 139 21.58 -5.83 13.67
CA LYS A 139 20.59 -5.02 14.40
C LYS A 139 19.15 -5.57 14.38
N ILE A 140 18.82 -6.48 13.45
CA ILE A 140 17.44 -6.96 13.30
C ILE A 140 17.24 -8.30 14.01
N PRO A 141 16.18 -8.43 14.84
CA PRO A 141 15.83 -9.69 15.47
C PRO A 141 15.41 -10.76 14.46
N ASP A 142 15.87 -11.99 14.67
CA ASP A 142 15.49 -13.16 13.86
C ASP A 142 14.01 -13.59 14.03
N ASP A 143 13.37 -13.14 15.10
CA ASP A 143 11.98 -13.46 15.41
C ASP A 143 11.02 -12.30 15.08
N PRO A 144 10.16 -12.44 14.05
CA PRO A 144 9.18 -11.42 13.69
C PRO A 144 8.13 -11.16 14.78
N LYS A 145 8.05 -12.00 15.82
CA LYS A 145 7.22 -11.74 17.01
C LYS A 145 7.54 -10.41 17.69
N ILE A 146 8.75 -9.85 17.55
CA ILE A 146 9.05 -8.52 18.10
C ILE A 146 8.08 -7.44 17.58
N LEU A 147 7.50 -7.62 16.39
CA LEU A 147 6.50 -6.71 15.84
C LEU A 147 5.21 -6.67 16.67
N VAL A 148 4.92 -7.71 17.48
CA VAL A 148 3.81 -7.71 18.43
C VAL A 148 4.01 -6.65 19.52
N ASP A 149 5.26 -6.49 19.98
CA ASP A 149 5.62 -5.52 21.02
C ASP A 149 5.76 -4.09 20.47
N ILE A 150 6.13 -3.95 19.20
CA ILE A 150 6.39 -2.66 18.55
C ILE A 150 5.13 -2.07 17.90
N MET A 151 4.27 -2.91 17.32
CA MET A 151 3.07 -2.47 16.60
C MET A 151 1.83 -2.52 17.47
N GLU A 152 1.15 -1.38 17.57
CA GLU A 152 -0.13 -1.26 18.24
C GLU A 152 -1.24 -2.04 17.51
N GLU A 153 -2.09 -2.72 18.28
CA GLU A 153 -3.17 -3.56 17.77
C GLU A 153 -4.17 -2.75 16.93
N GLY A 154 -4.41 -3.17 15.68
CA GLY A 154 -5.42 -2.58 14.82
C GLY A 154 -5.11 -1.16 14.32
N LEU A 155 -3.87 -0.70 14.46
CA LEU A 155 -3.38 0.58 13.96
C LEU A 155 -2.59 0.38 12.65
N ILE A 156 -2.83 1.23 11.64
CA ILE A 156 -2.13 1.16 10.37
C ILE A 156 -0.79 1.90 10.48
N TYR A 157 0.29 1.27 10.04
CA TYR A 157 1.61 1.87 9.86
C TYR A 157 1.90 1.96 8.36
N SER A 158 1.83 3.15 7.80
CA SER A 158 2.10 3.43 6.39
C SER A 158 3.48 4.06 6.25
N PHE A 159 4.29 3.53 5.35
CA PHE A 159 5.64 3.98 5.02
C PHE A 159 5.70 4.32 3.54
N ASP A 160 5.89 5.60 3.24
CA ASP A 160 6.12 6.07 1.88
C ASP A 160 7.63 6.20 1.63
N ILE A 161 8.05 5.72 0.46
CA ILE A 161 9.43 5.80 0.04
C ILE A 161 9.63 7.12 -0.73
N ALA A 162 10.48 7.98 -0.16
CA ALA A 162 10.94 9.21 -0.77
C ALA A 162 12.19 8.97 -1.62
N GLY A 163 12.31 9.71 -2.72
CA GLY A 163 13.46 9.69 -3.61
C GLY A 163 13.11 9.17 -4.99
N ASP A 164 14.11 9.15 -5.87
CA ASP A 164 13.97 8.56 -7.19
C ASP A 164 13.91 7.04 -7.04
N THR A 165 12.72 6.50 -7.10
CA THR A 165 12.42 5.08 -6.96
C THR A 165 13.11 4.18 -8.02
N GLY A 166 13.73 4.76 -9.06
CA GLY A 166 14.63 4.04 -9.97
C GLY A 166 16.04 3.82 -9.40
N GLU A 167 16.44 4.52 -8.32
CA GLU A 167 17.73 4.38 -7.64
C GLU A 167 17.90 3.00 -7.01
N PHE A 168 16.83 2.26 -6.71
CA PHE A 168 16.94 0.91 -6.19
C PHE A 168 15.82 0.01 -6.70
N ALA A 169 16.12 -0.72 -7.77
CA ALA A 169 15.20 -1.68 -8.31
C ALA A 169 15.62 -3.11 -7.97
N ILE A 170 14.60 -3.95 -7.88
CA ILE A 170 14.70 -5.40 -7.82
C ILE A 170 14.50 -5.89 -9.25
N SER A 171 15.53 -6.49 -9.83
CA SER A 171 15.45 -7.02 -11.20
C SER A 171 14.58 -8.27 -11.22
N THR A 172 13.70 -8.37 -12.22
CA THR A 172 12.87 -9.54 -12.50
C THR A 172 13.02 -9.97 -13.95
N GLU A 173 12.36 -11.06 -14.33
CA GLU A 173 12.35 -11.55 -15.72
C GLU A 173 11.74 -10.51 -16.68
N GLY A 174 12.62 -9.74 -17.32
CA GLY A 174 12.27 -8.74 -18.33
C GLY A 174 11.79 -7.38 -17.80
N SER A 175 11.86 -7.12 -16.48
CA SER A 175 11.50 -5.81 -15.92
C SER A 175 12.20 -5.47 -14.60
N ASN A 176 12.16 -4.20 -14.22
CA ASN A 176 12.67 -3.67 -12.96
C ASN A 176 11.49 -3.29 -12.06
N LEU A 177 11.52 -3.76 -10.81
CA LEU A 177 10.53 -3.45 -9.79
C LEU A 177 11.08 -2.43 -8.80
N ALA A 178 10.32 -1.37 -8.55
CA ALA A 178 10.69 -0.29 -7.65
C ALA A 178 9.67 -0.16 -6.53
N ILE A 179 10.08 -0.24 -5.27
CA ILE A 179 9.16 -0.16 -4.13
C ILE A 179 8.85 1.31 -3.83
N ALA A 180 7.57 1.66 -3.87
CA ALA A 180 7.09 3.03 -3.68
C ALA A 180 6.49 3.27 -2.28
N GLY A 181 6.01 2.21 -1.61
CA GLY A 181 5.51 2.29 -0.25
C GLY A 181 4.95 0.98 0.27
N VAL A 182 4.71 0.93 1.58
CA VAL A 182 4.09 -0.22 2.26
C VAL A 182 3.19 0.24 3.40
N SER A 183 2.09 -0.46 3.62
CA SER A 183 1.22 -0.31 4.80
C SER A 183 1.07 -1.63 5.51
N LEU A 184 1.25 -1.58 6.83
CA LEU A 184 1.22 -2.73 7.73
C LEU A 184 0.10 -2.53 8.75
N ILE A 185 -0.63 -3.58 9.09
CA ILE A 185 -1.53 -3.59 10.25
C ILE A 185 -1.48 -4.94 10.93
N ARG A 186 -1.40 -4.92 12.26
CA ARG A 186 -1.34 -6.13 13.08
C ARG A 186 -2.67 -6.38 13.80
N HIS A 187 -3.11 -7.63 13.78
CA HIS A 187 -4.19 -8.14 14.63
C HIS A 187 -3.74 -9.42 15.31
N GLU A 188 -3.50 -9.38 16.63
CA GLU A 188 -2.83 -10.47 17.36
C GLU A 188 -1.53 -10.92 16.64
N ASN A 189 -1.41 -12.19 16.27
CA ASN A 189 -0.23 -12.71 15.57
C ASN A 189 -0.30 -12.57 14.04
N GLU A 190 -1.36 -11.97 13.50
CA GLU A 190 -1.53 -11.76 12.07
C GLU A 190 -1.04 -10.37 11.66
N LEU A 191 -0.16 -10.31 10.66
CA LEU A 191 0.29 -9.08 10.02
C LEU A 191 -0.25 -9.05 8.58
N SER A 192 -1.13 -8.09 8.31
CA SER A 192 -1.62 -7.82 6.95
C SER A 192 -0.79 -6.71 6.33
N VAL A 193 -0.39 -6.92 5.07
CA VAL A 193 0.52 -6.03 4.35
C VAL A 193 -0.07 -5.64 3.00
N ILE A 194 0.03 -4.35 2.68
CA ILE A 194 -0.20 -3.78 1.34
C ILE A 194 1.10 -3.10 0.92
N LEU A 195 1.75 -3.58 -0.13
CA LEU A 195 2.94 -2.94 -0.71
C LEU A 195 2.59 -2.43 -2.11
N ILE A 196 2.96 -1.19 -2.41
CA ILE A 196 2.89 -0.63 -3.76
C ILE A 196 4.28 -0.58 -4.36
N ALA A 197 4.41 -1.18 -5.54
CA ALA A 197 5.60 -1.14 -6.37
C ALA A 197 5.26 -0.62 -7.77
N GLY A 198 6.28 -0.10 -8.44
CA GLY A 198 6.27 0.19 -9.86
C GLY A 198 6.96 -0.94 -10.62
N GLU A 199 6.50 -1.24 -11.83
CA GLU A 199 7.14 -2.16 -12.76
C GLU A 199 7.47 -1.45 -14.08
N ASN A 200 8.71 -1.56 -14.55
CA ASN A 200 9.19 -0.96 -15.80
C ASN A 200 10.17 -1.88 -16.55
N PRO A 201 9.92 -2.23 -17.84
CA PRO A 201 8.71 -1.94 -18.60
C PRO A 201 7.48 -2.62 -17.99
N SER A 202 6.31 -2.04 -18.23
CA SER A 202 5.03 -2.52 -17.67
C SER A 202 4.72 -3.95 -18.13
N ASN A 203 4.22 -4.77 -17.22
CA ASN A 203 3.64 -6.07 -17.53
C ASN A 203 2.13 -6.05 -17.21
N PRO A 204 1.23 -6.45 -18.13
CA PRO A 204 1.48 -6.58 -19.56
C PRO A 204 1.81 -5.21 -20.20
N PRO A 205 2.42 -5.17 -21.39
CA PRO A 205 2.58 -3.94 -22.17
C PRO A 205 1.23 -3.31 -22.52
N ASP A 206 1.18 -1.98 -22.69
CA ASP A 206 -0.08 -1.27 -22.99
C ASP A 206 -0.80 -1.78 -24.24
N SER A 207 -0.06 -2.25 -25.26
CA SER A 207 -0.63 -2.84 -26.48
C SER A 207 -1.31 -4.21 -26.29
N LYS A 208 -1.10 -4.84 -25.14
CA LYS A 208 -1.67 -6.13 -24.76
C LYS A 208 -2.82 -6.01 -23.75
N ILE A 209 -3.12 -4.79 -23.30
CA ILE A 209 -4.29 -4.56 -22.44
C ILE A 209 -5.54 -4.69 -23.32
N PRO A 210 -6.51 -5.55 -22.94
CA PRO A 210 -7.76 -5.68 -23.68
C PRO A 210 -8.46 -4.33 -23.84
N ALA A 211 -9.30 -4.18 -24.85
CA ALA A 211 -10.16 -3.00 -24.90
C ALA A 211 -11.21 -3.08 -23.78
N GLU A 212 -11.64 -1.95 -23.21
CA GLU A 212 -12.67 -1.92 -22.15
C GLU A 212 -13.96 -2.67 -22.54
N LYS A 213 -14.28 -2.69 -23.85
CA LYS A 213 -15.44 -3.42 -24.39
C LYS A 213 -15.30 -4.95 -24.27
N GLU A 214 -14.10 -5.50 -24.34
CA GLU A 214 -13.83 -6.94 -24.27
C GLU A 214 -14.02 -7.50 -22.85
N PHE A 215 -13.96 -6.65 -21.82
CA PHE A 215 -14.29 -7.04 -20.44
C PHE A 215 -15.77 -7.43 -20.26
N LYS A 216 -16.66 -6.92 -21.12
CA LYS A 216 -18.09 -7.24 -21.08
C LYS A 216 -18.41 -8.63 -21.61
N ASP A 217 -17.48 -9.24 -22.35
CA ASP A 217 -17.66 -10.56 -22.96
C ASP A 217 -17.22 -11.71 -22.02
N GLY A 218 -16.53 -11.39 -20.93
CA GLY A 218 -16.17 -12.35 -19.88
C GLY A 218 -17.37 -12.76 -19.02
N LYS A 219 -17.37 -14.00 -18.50
CA LYS A 219 -18.40 -14.43 -17.55
C LYS A 219 -18.07 -13.91 -16.14
N PRO A 220 -18.84 -12.98 -15.57
CA PRO A 220 -18.59 -12.47 -14.23
C PRO A 220 -18.77 -13.57 -13.18
N PHE A 221 -18.06 -13.44 -12.06
CA PHE A 221 -18.33 -14.24 -10.87
C PHE A 221 -19.72 -13.90 -10.30
N GLN A 222 -20.33 -14.87 -9.64
CA GLN A 222 -21.65 -14.70 -9.03
C GLN A 222 -21.66 -13.53 -8.04
N GLY A 223 -22.64 -12.63 -8.14
CA GLY A 223 -22.75 -11.42 -7.32
C GLY A 223 -21.95 -10.22 -7.84
N ARG A 224 -21.29 -10.34 -9.00
CA ARG A 224 -20.49 -9.29 -9.65
C ARG A 224 -20.96 -8.98 -11.07
N GLU A 225 -22.16 -9.42 -11.44
CA GLU A 225 -22.70 -9.34 -12.81
C GLU A 225 -22.93 -7.91 -13.28
N ASN A 226 -23.20 -6.99 -12.35
CA ASN A 226 -23.51 -5.59 -12.64
C ASN A 226 -22.32 -4.64 -12.42
N LEU A 227 -21.12 -5.19 -12.14
CA LEU A 227 -19.92 -4.38 -11.99
C LEU A 227 -19.36 -4.00 -13.37
N ALA A 228 -18.98 -2.74 -13.51
CA ALA A 228 -18.32 -2.23 -14.70
C ALA A 228 -17.17 -1.29 -14.31
N PRO A 229 -16.12 -1.17 -15.14
CA PRO A 229 -15.09 -0.14 -14.97
C PRO A 229 -15.69 1.28 -14.95
N SER A 230 -15.03 2.20 -14.25
CA SER A 230 -15.41 3.61 -14.29
C SER A 230 -15.09 4.19 -15.67
N PRO A 231 -16.00 4.98 -16.29
CA PRO A 231 -15.74 5.63 -17.58
C PRO A 231 -14.65 6.71 -17.51
N ASP A 232 -14.29 7.16 -16.31
CA ASP A 232 -13.25 8.17 -16.09
C ASP A 232 -11.84 7.57 -16.03
N LEU A 233 -11.70 6.23 -16.03
CA LEU A 233 -10.42 5.53 -15.96
C LEU A 233 -9.92 5.10 -17.33
N SER A 234 -8.61 5.15 -17.50
CA SER A 234 -7.91 4.82 -18.73
C SER A 234 -6.61 4.06 -18.43
N ILE A 235 -5.94 3.56 -19.47
CA ILE A 235 -4.62 2.91 -19.34
C ILE A 235 -3.60 3.85 -18.66
N ARG A 236 -3.73 5.18 -18.82
CA ARG A 236 -2.81 6.15 -18.21
C ARG A 236 -2.85 6.13 -16.69
N ASP A 237 -4.00 5.80 -16.12
CA ASP A 237 -4.21 5.76 -14.67
C ASP A 237 -3.48 4.60 -14.00
N ARG A 238 -2.90 3.67 -14.78
CA ARG A 238 -2.10 2.56 -14.26
C ARG A 238 -0.71 2.98 -13.78
N TYR A 239 -0.21 4.13 -14.20
CA TYR A 239 1.16 4.55 -13.90
C TYR A 239 1.26 5.23 -12.53
N LEU A 240 2.43 5.10 -11.90
CA LEU A 240 2.73 5.73 -10.61
C LEU A 240 3.06 7.21 -10.79
N ASP A 241 2.32 8.07 -10.07
CA ASP A 241 2.66 9.48 -9.97
C ASP A 241 4.06 9.65 -9.36
N GLY A 242 4.90 10.41 -10.07
CA GLY A 242 6.29 10.65 -9.71
C GLY A 242 7.27 9.56 -10.14
N MET A 243 6.81 8.50 -10.82
CA MET A 243 7.69 7.42 -11.32
C MET A 243 7.45 7.16 -12.81
N ALA A 244 8.12 7.93 -13.67
CA ALA A 244 7.93 7.82 -15.12
C ALA A 244 8.13 6.38 -15.65
N GLY A 245 7.12 5.88 -16.36
CA GLY A 245 7.15 4.57 -17.02
C GLY A 245 6.92 3.38 -16.10
N PHE A 246 6.81 3.59 -14.78
CA PHE A 246 6.51 2.52 -13.84
C PHE A 246 4.99 2.33 -13.69
N SER A 247 4.49 1.18 -14.12
CA SER A 247 3.09 0.78 -13.89
C SER A 247 2.90 0.24 -12.48
N LYS A 248 1.75 0.53 -11.85
CA LYS A 248 1.40 0.11 -10.50
C LYS A 248 1.24 -1.41 -10.40
N VAL A 249 1.92 -1.98 -9.41
CA VAL A 249 1.72 -3.35 -8.94
C VAL A 249 1.51 -3.30 -7.43
N LEU A 250 0.37 -3.83 -6.97
CA LEU A 250 0.03 -3.92 -5.57
C LEU A 250 0.21 -5.35 -5.08
N ILE A 251 1.05 -5.53 -4.07
CA ILE A 251 1.26 -6.80 -3.38
C ILE A 251 0.44 -6.81 -2.10
N LEU A 252 -0.39 -7.84 -1.92
CA LEU A 252 -1.15 -8.06 -0.69
C LEU A 252 -0.74 -9.39 -0.08
N THR A 253 -0.48 -9.42 1.22
CA THR A 253 -0.21 -10.69 1.92
C THR A 253 -0.66 -10.63 3.37
N ARG A 254 -0.91 -11.81 3.94
CA ARG A 254 -1.10 -12.01 5.38
C ARG A 254 -0.02 -12.94 5.88
N LEU A 255 0.62 -12.56 6.98
CA LEU A 255 1.68 -13.31 7.64
C LEU A 255 1.26 -13.66 9.06
N ASN A 256 1.61 -14.85 9.51
CA ASN A 256 1.54 -15.24 10.90
C ASN A 256 2.91 -15.05 11.53
N LEU A 257 3.04 -14.04 12.39
CA LEU A 257 4.28 -13.67 13.08
C LEU A 257 4.74 -14.75 14.05
N GLU A 258 3.82 -15.56 14.58
CA GLU A 258 4.16 -16.61 15.53
C GLU A 258 4.68 -17.87 14.86
N THR A 259 3.99 -18.34 13.82
CA THR A 259 4.40 -19.54 13.11
C THR A 259 5.46 -19.27 12.04
N LYS A 260 5.76 -17.99 11.77
CA LYS A 260 6.60 -17.50 10.67
C LYS A 260 6.11 -18.03 9.32
N LYS A 261 4.79 -17.92 9.09
CA LYS A 261 4.15 -18.45 7.88
C LYS A 261 3.43 -17.42 7.04
N HIS A 262 3.51 -17.58 5.72
CA HIS A 262 2.58 -16.95 4.79
C HIS A 262 1.24 -17.68 4.81
N ASP A 263 0.15 -16.91 4.92
CA ASP A 263 -1.22 -17.42 4.80
C ASP A 263 -1.70 -17.29 3.34
N VAL A 264 -1.59 -16.10 2.75
CA VAL A 264 -1.99 -15.82 1.35
C VAL A 264 -1.10 -14.79 0.68
N ARG A 265 -0.99 -14.86 -0.65
CA ARG A 265 -0.31 -13.88 -1.50
C ARG A 265 -1.19 -13.42 -2.64
N TYR A 266 -1.13 -12.14 -2.94
CA TYR A 266 -1.77 -11.52 -4.10
C TYR A 266 -0.78 -10.61 -4.81
N VAL A 267 -0.78 -10.69 -6.13
CA VAL A 267 -0.21 -9.68 -7.02
C VAL A 267 -1.37 -9.09 -7.81
N ASN A 268 -1.66 -7.81 -7.58
CA ASN A 268 -2.66 -7.04 -8.31
C ASN A 268 -1.94 -6.08 -9.26
N ILE A 269 -1.91 -6.44 -10.53
CA ILE A 269 -1.32 -5.62 -11.59
C ILE A 269 -2.37 -4.62 -12.07
N ASP A 270 -2.09 -3.34 -11.95
CA ASP A 270 -2.99 -2.28 -12.42
C ASP A 270 -2.91 -2.17 -13.95
N ILE A 271 -4.06 -2.25 -14.62
CA ILE A 271 -4.18 -2.04 -16.07
C ILE A 271 -4.97 -0.76 -16.41
N GLY A 272 -5.19 0.10 -15.41
CA GLY A 272 -5.78 1.42 -15.52
C GLY A 272 -7.22 1.46 -15.03
N TYR A 273 -8.09 0.63 -15.62
CA TYR A 273 -9.51 0.59 -15.30
C TYR A 273 -9.93 -0.71 -14.59
N SER A 274 -9.00 -1.65 -14.38
CA SER A 274 -9.18 -2.84 -13.52
C SER A 274 -7.83 -3.38 -13.03
N TYR A 275 -7.86 -4.46 -12.24
CA TYR A 275 -6.65 -5.18 -11.81
C TYR A 275 -6.64 -6.60 -12.39
N LEU A 276 -5.49 -7.02 -12.91
CA LEU A 276 -5.20 -8.44 -13.10
C LEU A 276 -4.71 -9.01 -11.77
N VAL A 277 -5.48 -9.94 -11.20
CA VAL A 277 -5.24 -10.47 -9.86
C VAL A 277 -4.72 -11.89 -9.94
N ASN A 278 -3.50 -12.11 -9.44
CA ASN A 278 -2.89 -13.42 -9.30
C ASN A 278 -2.76 -13.76 -7.81
N THR A 279 -3.20 -14.94 -7.40
CA THR A 279 -3.20 -15.34 -5.98
C THR A 279 -3.14 -16.84 -5.78
N ASP A 280 -2.57 -17.25 -4.65
CA ASP A 280 -2.61 -18.63 -4.16
C ASP A 280 -3.75 -18.89 -3.17
N ASP A 281 -4.60 -17.89 -2.92
CA ASP A 281 -5.78 -18.02 -2.06
C ASP A 281 -6.89 -18.84 -2.72
N LYS A 282 -7.18 -19.99 -2.12
CA LYS A 282 -8.26 -20.89 -2.56
C LYS A 282 -9.65 -20.34 -2.29
N GLU A 283 -9.79 -19.44 -1.32
CA GLU A 283 -11.05 -18.81 -0.95
C GLU A 283 -11.45 -17.68 -1.94
N ALA A 284 -10.50 -17.20 -2.75
CA ALA A 284 -10.74 -16.18 -3.78
C ALA A 284 -11.68 -16.63 -4.91
N PHE A 285 -11.92 -17.93 -5.07
CA PHE A 285 -12.68 -18.52 -6.19
C PHE A 285 -13.94 -19.29 -5.74
N PRO A 286 -14.92 -18.59 -5.12
CA PRO A 286 -16.16 -19.23 -4.68
C PRO A 286 -16.97 -19.74 -5.88
N GLY A 287 -17.63 -20.88 -5.71
CA GLY A 287 -18.53 -21.45 -6.72
C GLY A 287 -17.84 -22.21 -7.88
N LEU A 288 -16.51 -22.19 -7.98
CA LEU A 288 -15.79 -22.99 -8.99
C LEU A 288 -15.61 -24.45 -8.55
N THR A 289 -15.66 -25.37 -9.53
CA THR A 289 -15.28 -26.78 -9.34
C THR A 289 -13.80 -26.87 -8.95
N LYS A 290 -13.43 -27.94 -8.24
CA LYS A 290 -12.06 -28.17 -7.77
C LYS A 290 -11.05 -28.17 -8.94
N GLU A 291 -11.40 -28.80 -10.05
CA GLU A 291 -10.56 -28.87 -11.26
C GLU A 291 -10.29 -27.48 -11.85
N LYS A 292 -11.35 -26.69 -12.09
CA LYS A 292 -11.21 -25.31 -12.63
C LYS A 292 -10.43 -24.40 -11.69
N ARG A 293 -10.66 -24.53 -10.38
CA ARG A 293 -9.92 -23.77 -9.37
C ARG A 293 -8.44 -24.10 -9.40
N ASN A 294 -8.09 -25.38 -9.49
CA ASN A 294 -6.70 -25.80 -9.55
C ASN A 294 -5.99 -25.29 -10.82
N ASP A 295 -6.65 -25.34 -11.98
CA ASP A 295 -6.10 -24.77 -13.23
C ASP A 295 -5.82 -23.26 -13.13
N ILE A 296 -6.74 -22.49 -12.52
CA ILE A 296 -6.55 -21.06 -12.30
C ILE A 296 -5.40 -20.81 -11.31
N LEU A 297 -5.35 -21.55 -10.21
CA LEU A 297 -4.29 -21.42 -9.22
C LEU A 297 -2.93 -21.75 -9.83
N GLU A 298 -2.83 -22.80 -10.64
CA GLU A 298 -1.59 -23.19 -11.32
C GLU A 298 -1.06 -22.06 -12.23
N LYS A 299 -1.95 -21.39 -12.98
CA LYS A 299 -1.61 -20.20 -13.77
C LYS A 299 -1.24 -19.00 -12.91
N SER A 300 -1.93 -18.77 -11.80
CA SER A 300 -1.57 -17.70 -10.86
C SER A 300 -0.19 -17.92 -10.24
N LEU A 301 0.25 -19.16 -10.02
CA LEU A 301 1.56 -19.43 -9.42
C LEU A 301 2.72 -18.98 -10.29
N SER A 302 2.65 -19.15 -11.61
CA SER A 302 3.72 -18.69 -12.49
C SER A 302 3.89 -17.18 -12.39
N GLU A 303 2.78 -16.44 -12.34
CA GLU A 303 2.79 -14.99 -12.12
C GLU A 303 3.29 -14.63 -10.72
N LEU A 304 2.86 -15.32 -9.66
CA LEU A 304 3.37 -15.08 -8.30
C LEU A 304 4.89 -15.30 -8.21
N ASN A 305 5.42 -16.30 -8.93
CA ASN A 305 6.85 -16.60 -8.97
C ASN A 305 7.66 -15.50 -9.68
N ARG A 306 7.12 -14.85 -10.72
CA ARG A 306 7.73 -13.68 -11.37
C ARG A 306 8.04 -12.57 -10.36
N TYR A 307 7.14 -12.35 -9.39
CA TYR A 307 7.29 -11.35 -8.33
C TYR A 307 7.95 -11.91 -7.05
N GLY A 308 8.59 -13.09 -7.11
CA GLY A 308 9.18 -13.76 -5.94
C GLY A 308 10.20 -12.90 -5.18
N GLN A 309 11.08 -12.20 -5.89
CA GLN A 309 12.05 -11.30 -5.26
C GLN A 309 11.38 -10.10 -4.55
N LEU A 310 10.24 -9.62 -5.07
CA LEU A 310 9.47 -8.56 -4.42
C LEU A 310 8.83 -9.06 -3.12
N PHE A 311 8.38 -10.32 -3.07
CA PHE A 311 7.95 -10.96 -1.82
C PHE A 311 9.11 -11.13 -0.83
N SER A 312 10.32 -11.51 -1.29
CA SER A 312 11.51 -11.55 -0.43
C SER A 312 11.84 -10.17 0.14
N ALA A 313 11.81 -9.12 -0.68
CA ALA A 313 11.99 -7.76 -0.21
C ALA A 313 10.92 -7.33 0.79
N LEU A 314 9.66 -7.70 0.54
CA LEU A 314 8.55 -7.46 1.47
C LEU A 314 8.84 -8.07 2.84
N MET A 315 9.38 -9.31 2.90
CA MET A 315 9.77 -9.94 4.17
C MET A 315 10.85 -9.18 4.92
N SER A 316 11.76 -8.53 4.20
CA SER A 316 12.76 -7.66 4.85
C SER A 316 12.12 -6.35 5.33
N ILE A 317 11.14 -5.84 4.61
CA ILE A 317 10.49 -4.54 4.83
C ILE A 317 9.47 -4.55 5.98
N ILE A 318 8.94 -5.71 6.39
CA ILE A 318 8.00 -5.78 7.53
C ILE A 318 8.62 -5.25 8.83
N TYR A 319 9.96 -5.19 8.92
CA TYR A 319 10.71 -4.67 10.06
C TYR A 319 10.92 -3.14 10.04
N LEU A 320 10.37 -2.41 9.08
CA LEU A 320 10.39 -0.95 9.06
C LEU A 320 9.92 -0.28 10.36
N PRO A 321 8.90 -0.77 11.10
CA PRO A 321 8.55 -0.20 12.40
C PRO A 321 9.72 -0.17 13.39
N ILE A 322 10.66 -1.12 13.31
CA ILE A 322 11.78 -1.26 14.25
C ILE A 322 12.75 -0.08 14.14
N ILE A 323 13.15 0.33 12.93
CA ILE A 323 14.15 1.42 12.80
C ILE A 323 13.64 2.73 13.40
N PHE A 324 12.33 3.02 13.31
CA PHE A 324 11.72 4.22 13.89
C PHE A 324 11.66 4.19 15.43
N VAL A 325 11.82 3.01 16.04
CA VAL A 325 11.95 2.84 17.50
C VAL A 325 13.42 2.78 17.90
N ALA A 326 14.27 2.13 17.10
CA ALA A 326 15.68 1.91 17.38
C ALA A 326 16.55 3.16 17.17
N GLU A 327 16.15 4.06 16.28
CA GLU A 327 16.90 5.27 15.91
C GLU A 327 16.07 6.56 16.17
N PRO A 328 15.58 6.80 17.41
CA PRO A 328 14.66 7.90 17.70
C PRO A 328 15.27 9.28 17.40
N ASP A 329 16.58 9.44 17.56
CA ASP A 329 17.31 10.68 17.28
C ASP A 329 17.29 11.05 15.78
N ARG A 330 17.03 10.08 14.90
CA ARG A 330 16.90 10.29 13.46
C ARG A 330 15.46 10.58 13.02
N VAL A 331 14.48 10.42 13.91
CA VAL A 331 13.06 10.52 13.56
C VAL A 331 12.53 11.93 13.85
N VAL A 332 12.09 12.59 12.78
CA VAL A 332 11.50 13.94 12.85
C VAL A 332 10.00 13.85 12.63
N GLY A 333 9.22 14.26 13.63
CA GLY A 333 7.77 14.42 13.50
C GLY A 333 7.44 15.71 12.74
N SER A 334 7.09 15.60 11.45
CA SER A 334 6.66 16.74 10.66
C SER A 334 5.15 16.83 10.58
N LYS A 335 4.60 18.03 10.78
CA LYS A 335 3.17 18.32 10.61
C LYS A 335 2.90 18.78 9.18
N PHE A 336 1.91 18.15 8.53
CA PHE A 336 1.47 18.37 7.16
C PHE A 336 0.01 18.79 7.12
N VAL A 337 -0.34 19.77 6.30
CA VAL A 337 -1.74 20.09 6.00
C VAL A 337 -2.39 19.03 5.13
N THR A 338 -3.67 18.79 5.38
CA THR A 338 -4.52 17.93 4.54
C THR A 338 -5.30 18.75 3.53
N GLU A 339 -5.86 18.07 2.54
CA GLU A 339 -6.73 18.68 1.53
C GLU A 339 -7.95 19.34 2.19
N LEU A 340 -8.47 18.76 3.28
CA LEU A 340 -9.51 19.37 4.12
C LEU A 340 -9.10 20.75 4.65
N PHE A 341 -7.84 20.92 5.08
CA PHE A 341 -7.38 22.21 5.58
C PHE A 341 -7.26 23.25 4.47
N ILE A 342 -6.71 22.85 3.32
CA ILE A 342 -6.62 23.70 2.13
C ILE A 342 -8.02 24.18 1.74
N ASN A 343 -8.97 23.26 1.69
CA ASN A 343 -10.33 23.50 1.25
C ASN A 343 -11.31 23.91 2.37
N ARG A 344 -10.84 24.19 3.59
CA ARG A 344 -11.67 24.44 4.79
C ARG A 344 -12.70 25.56 4.66
N GLN A 345 -12.50 26.48 3.71
CA GLN A 345 -13.43 27.57 3.44
C GLN A 345 -14.62 27.18 2.56
N LYS A 346 -14.50 26.08 1.80
CA LYS A 346 -15.56 25.58 0.91
C LYS A 346 -16.80 25.17 1.72
N HIS A 347 -17.98 25.47 1.18
CA HIS A 347 -19.26 25.26 1.87
C HIS A 347 -19.49 23.80 2.28
N HIS A 348 -19.19 22.82 1.41
CA HIS A 348 -19.37 21.40 1.72
C HIS A 348 -18.45 20.91 2.86
N ILE A 349 -17.23 21.46 2.97
CA ILE A 349 -16.31 21.14 4.07
C ILE A 349 -16.80 21.73 5.40
N LYS A 350 -17.24 23.00 5.39
CA LYS A 350 -17.86 23.62 6.58
C LYS A 350 -19.09 22.85 7.06
N LYS A 351 -19.91 22.37 6.12
CA LYS A 351 -21.07 21.53 6.42
C LYS A 351 -20.65 20.21 7.05
N ALA A 352 -19.67 19.51 6.47
CA ALA A 352 -19.18 18.22 6.99
C ALA A 352 -18.56 18.35 8.39
N THR A 353 -17.70 19.35 8.59
CA THR A 353 -17.03 19.59 9.89
C THR A 353 -18.02 19.97 11.00
N LYS A 354 -19.07 20.74 10.68
CA LYS A 354 -20.16 21.03 11.62
C LYS A 354 -20.97 19.79 11.98
N GLU A 355 -21.19 18.89 11.02
CA GLU A 355 -21.99 17.67 11.21
C GLU A 355 -21.31 16.65 12.14
N PHE A 356 -20.01 16.45 12.00
CA PHE A 356 -19.29 15.37 12.70
C PHE A 356 -18.40 15.84 13.87
N GLY A 357 -18.23 17.14 14.05
CA GLY A 357 -17.35 17.68 15.10
C GLY A 357 -15.86 17.51 14.79
N LYS A 358 -15.01 18.18 15.60
CA LYS A 358 -13.58 18.36 15.31
C LYS A 358 -12.76 17.07 15.35
N ASP A 359 -13.21 16.06 16.09
CA ASP A 359 -12.45 14.82 16.29
C ASP A 359 -12.64 13.81 15.15
N ALA A 360 -13.63 14.03 14.27
CA ALA A 360 -13.96 13.12 13.19
C ALA A 360 -13.14 13.34 11.90
N TYR A 361 -12.21 14.29 11.91
CA TYR A 361 -11.42 14.65 10.74
C TYR A 361 -10.03 15.20 11.11
N HIS A 362 -9.09 15.05 10.19
CA HIS A 362 -7.73 15.57 10.36
C HIS A 362 -7.50 16.74 9.41
N LEU A 363 -7.33 17.94 9.96
CA LEU A 363 -6.84 19.11 9.21
C LEU A 363 -5.33 19.06 8.98
N HIS A 364 -4.64 18.29 9.82
CA HIS A 364 -3.22 18.07 9.70
C HIS A 364 -2.91 16.62 10.03
N ARG A 365 -1.86 16.10 9.41
CA ARG A 365 -1.29 14.78 9.67
C ARG A 365 0.13 14.96 10.18
N ILE A 366 0.53 14.13 11.14
CA ILE A 366 1.91 14.07 11.59
C ILE A 366 2.54 12.87 10.89
N VAL A 367 3.55 13.13 10.07
CA VAL A 367 4.31 12.07 9.38
C VAL A 367 5.68 12.02 10.02
N LYS A 368 6.10 10.82 10.41
CA LYS A 368 7.41 10.55 10.98
C LYS A 368 8.42 10.40 9.85
N CYS A 369 9.31 11.37 9.69
CA CYS A 369 10.34 11.34 8.66
C CYS A 369 11.65 10.78 9.24
N LEU A 370 12.22 9.76 8.59
CA LEU A 370 13.55 9.26 8.94
C LEU A 370 14.60 10.12 8.23
N SER A 371 15.44 10.81 9.01
CA SER A 371 16.56 11.58 8.46
C SER A 371 17.68 10.66 7.95
N SER A 372 18.32 11.07 6.86
CA SER A 372 19.41 10.30 6.25
C SER A 372 20.65 10.27 7.15
N ALA A 373 21.30 9.11 7.20
CA ALA A 373 22.58 8.97 7.91
C ALA A 373 23.68 9.78 7.20
N ASP A 374 24.76 10.16 7.90
CA ASP A 374 25.96 10.78 7.29
C ASP A 374 26.74 9.81 6.38
N THR A 375 26.07 9.10 5.49
CA THR A 375 26.72 8.25 4.49
C THR A 375 27.13 9.12 3.31
N ASN A 376 28.08 10.04 3.55
CA ASN A 376 28.81 10.80 2.53
C ASN A 376 29.58 9.90 1.51
N ASN A 377 29.35 8.58 1.46
CA ASN A 377 30.20 7.62 0.73
C ASN A 377 29.52 6.34 0.16
N LEU A 378 28.18 6.24 0.03
CA LEU A 378 27.56 4.95 -0.38
C LEU A 378 26.65 4.97 -1.61
N VAL A 379 26.67 6.01 -2.44
CA VAL A 379 26.15 5.92 -3.82
C VAL A 379 27.25 5.37 -4.73
N GLN A 380 27.78 4.19 -4.39
CA GLN A 380 28.54 3.41 -5.37
C GLN A 380 27.53 2.63 -6.24
N VAL A 381 27.71 2.71 -7.55
CA VAL A 381 27.05 1.78 -8.49
C VAL A 381 27.35 0.37 -8.01
N GLY A 382 26.32 -0.41 -7.73
CA GLY A 382 26.53 -1.71 -7.16
C GLY A 382 25.27 -2.51 -6.94
N GLN A 383 25.48 -3.81 -6.82
CA GLN A 383 24.49 -4.78 -6.39
C GLN A 383 24.66 -4.98 -4.89
N ARG A 384 23.57 -4.90 -4.14
CA ARG A 384 23.52 -5.32 -2.75
C ARG A 384 22.69 -6.58 -2.65
N ILE A 385 23.26 -7.61 -2.02
CA ILE A 385 22.54 -8.83 -1.68
C ILE A 385 21.91 -8.60 -0.31
N ILE A 386 20.60 -8.82 -0.22
CA ILE A 386 19.85 -8.72 1.02
C ILE A 386 19.26 -10.09 1.32
N ASP A 387 19.51 -10.56 2.55
CA ASP A 387 18.98 -11.81 3.06
C ASP A 387 17.66 -11.55 3.80
N PRO A 388 16.51 -12.04 3.28
CA PRO A 388 15.24 -11.91 3.98
C PRO A 388 15.19 -12.82 5.23
N PRO A 389 14.34 -12.50 6.21
CA PRO A 389 14.12 -13.37 7.36
C PRO A 389 13.49 -14.70 6.94
N ASN A 390 13.75 -15.76 7.72
CA ASN A 390 13.17 -17.08 7.48
C ASN A 390 11.65 -17.08 7.72
N PHE A 391 10.87 -17.13 6.63
CA PHE A 391 9.45 -17.45 6.63
C PHE A 391 9.19 -18.72 5.81
N SER A 392 8.24 -19.55 6.23
CA SER A 392 7.79 -20.75 5.51
C SER A 392 6.33 -20.60 5.06
N PHE A 393 5.80 -21.52 4.26
CA PHE A 393 4.39 -21.49 3.86
C PHE A 393 3.53 -22.43 4.71
N GLU A 394 2.23 -22.16 4.84
CA GLU A 394 1.29 -23.09 5.47
C GLU A 394 1.08 -24.34 4.59
N SER A 395 1.81 -25.42 4.90
CA SER A 395 1.32 -26.78 4.66
C SER A 395 0.51 -27.23 5.87
N THR A 396 -0.79 -27.46 5.68
CA THR A 396 -1.53 -28.32 6.61
C THR A 396 -1.50 -29.74 6.05
N GLY A 397 -1.95 -30.72 6.80
CA GLY A 397 -2.19 -32.04 6.23
C GLY A 397 -3.35 -32.70 6.93
N PHE A 398 -3.92 -33.70 6.28
CA PHE A 398 -5.00 -34.48 6.85
C PHE A 398 -4.77 -35.95 6.61
N TRP A 399 -5.36 -36.77 7.47
CA TRP A 399 -5.40 -38.21 7.27
C TRP A 399 -6.46 -38.54 6.23
N LYS A 400 -6.03 -39.02 5.06
CA LYS A 400 -6.92 -39.62 4.07
C LYS A 400 -7.11 -41.10 4.44
N PRO A 401 -8.33 -41.56 4.74
CA PRO A 401 -8.58 -42.98 4.98
C PRO A 401 -8.31 -43.79 3.71
N LEU A 402 -7.70 -44.96 3.87
CA LEU A 402 -7.48 -45.95 2.83
C LEU A 402 -8.29 -47.21 3.16
N GLU A 403 -8.42 -48.11 2.19
CA GLU A 403 -9.02 -49.43 2.44
C GLU A 403 -8.23 -50.19 3.53
N PRO A 404 -8.89 -51.06 4.32
CA PRO A 404 -8.30 -51.72 5.49
C PRO A 404 -6.97 -52.48 5.23
N ASN A 405 -6.68 -52.83 3.97
CA ASN A 405 -5.48 -53.58 3.57
C ASN A 405 -4.45 -52.75 2.80
N LYS A 406 -4.65 -51.42 2.65
CA LYS A 406 -3.71 -50.54 1.94
C LYS A 406 -2.77 -49.83 2.91
N ILE A 407 -1.49 -49.84 2.56
CA ILE A 407 -0.43 -49.15 3.29
C ILE A 407 -0.31 -47.73 2.72
N GLY A 408 -0.51 -46.74 3.59
CA GLY A 408 -0.19 -45.35 3.34
C GLY A 408 1.05 -44.92 4.12
N THR A 409 1.31 -43.62 4.15
CA THR A 409 2.51 -43.02 4.75
C THR A 409 2.10 -42.05 5.86
N ASP A 410 2.80 -41.99 6.99
CA ASP A 410 2.59 -40.97 8.03
C ASP A 410 3.29 -39.63 7.72
N LYS A 411 3.26 -38.67 8.67
CA LYS A 411 3.94 -37.36 8.52
C LYS A 411 5.45 -37.46 8.31
N GLY A 412 6.08 -38.51 8.81
CA GLY A 412 7.53 -38.70 8.81
C GLY A 412 8.03 -39.66 7.73
N GLY A 413 7.16 -40.08 6.80
CA GLY A 413 7.53 -41.02 5.75
C GLY A 413 7.39 -42.50 6.11
N ASN A 414 6.89 -42.85 7.31
CA ASN A 414 6.76 -44.25 7.74
C ASN A 414 5.47 -44.88 7.23
N SER A 415 5.52 -46.17 6.93
CA SER A 415 4.37 -46.95 6.47
C SER A 415 3.32 -47.14 7.57
N ILE A 416 2.04 -46.89 7.27
CA ILE A 416 0.91 -47.06 8.17
C ILE A 416 -0.31 -47.63 7.44
N VAL A 417 -1.05 -48.55 8.06
CA VAL A 417 -2.17 -49.27 7.42
C VAL A 417 -3.48 -48.49 7.56
N GLY A 418 -4.28 -48.48 6.49
CA GLY A 418 -5.67 -47.98 6.50
C GLY A 418 -5.82 -46.46 6.45
N LYS A 419 -4.73 -45.71 6.35
CA LYS A 419 -4.73 -44.25 6.16
C LYS A 419 -3.39 -43.78 5.57
N THR A 420 -3.40 -42.65 4.90
CA THR A 420 -2.18 -41.94 4.50
C THR A 420 -2.28 -40.49 4.92
N TRP A 421 -1.20 -39.96 5.45
CA TRP A 421 -1.01 -38.53 5.62
C TRP A 421 -0.92 -37.94 4.21
N VAL A 422 -1.83 -37.04 3.91
CA VAL A 422 -1.78 -36.24 2.69
C VAL A 422 -1.37 -34.85 3.14
N GLU A 423 -0.18 -34.43 2.71
CA GLU A 423 0.18 -33.02 2.78
C GLU A 423 -0.83 -32.23 1.95
N ARG A 424 -1.58 -31.40 2.66
CA ARG A 424 -2.47 -30.43 2.08
C ARG A 424 -1.67 -29.13 2.01
N VAL A 425 -0.98 -28.99 0.89
CA VAL A 425 -0.37 -27.73 0.49
C VAL A 425 -1.50 -26.69 0.41
N ASP A 426 -1.69 -25.88 1.47
CA ASP A 426 -2.78 -24.91 1.52
C ASP A 426 -2.47 -23.66 0.67
N SER A 427 -1.19 -23.38 0.47
CA SER A 427 -0.64 -22.45 -0.52
C SER A 427 0.31 -23.18 -1.47
N TYR A 428 0.08 -23.12 -2.78
CA TYR A 428 0.86 -23.86 -3.78
C TYR A 428 2.31 -23.37 -3.99
N SER A 429 2.77 -22.31 -3.31
CA SER A 429 4.19 -21.93 -3.35
C SER A 429 4.95 -22.43 -2.13
N THR A 430 6.10 -23.01 -2.40
CA THR A 430 6.99 -23.64 -1.42
C THR A 430 8.33 -22.94 -1.28
N SER A 431 8.62 -21.91 -2.08
CA SER A 431 9.90 -21.22 -1.99
C SER A 431 9.89 -20.28 -0.79
N SER A 432 10.64 -20.66 0.25
CA SER A 432 11.07 -19.73 1.29
C SER A 432 11.63 -18.46 0.65
N PRO A 433 11.53 -17.30 1.30
CA PRO A 433 12.15 -16.06 0.82
C PRO A 433 13.62 -16.30 0.48
N GLU A 434 14.01 -16.03 -0.76
CA GLU A 434 15.39 -16.12 -1.24
C GLU A 434 16.08 -14.76 -1.17
N SER A 435 17.40 -14.77 -1.00
CA SER A 435 18.21 -13.56 -1.09
C SER A 435 17.94 -12.85 -2.41
N PHE A 436 17.74 -11.54 -2.35
CA PHE A 436 17.43 -10.73 -3.52
C PHE A 436 18.48 -9.66 -3.72
N ILE A 437 18.62 -9.24 -4.98
CA ILE A 437 19.59 -8.22 -5.35
C ILE A 437 18.86 -6.90 -5.50
N MET A 438 19.24 -5.94 -4.67
CA MET A 438 18.85 -4.55 -4.82
C MET A 438 19.95 -3.85 -5.61
N GLN A 439 19.61 -3.43 -6.84
CA GLN A 439 20.55 -2.79 -7.73
C GLN A 439 20.38 -1.28 -7.66
N ASN A 440 21.48 -0.57 -7.43
CA ASN A 440 21.50 0.83 -7.79
C ASN A 440 21.70 0.98 -9.31
N ILE A 441 20.58 1.11 -10.03
CA ILE A 441 20.57 1.21 -11.50
C ILE A 441 21.10 2.59 -11.94
N ARG A 442 20.92 3.62 -11.11
CA ARG A 442 21.39 4.97 -11.38
C ARG A 442 22.74 5.16 -10.70
N GLY A 443 23.82 4.97 -11.45
CA GLY A 443 25.09 5.53 -11.02
C GLY A 443 25.04 7.04 -10.89
N ALA A 444 26.09 7.61 -10.28
CA ALA A 444 26.20 9.06 -10.09
C ALA A 444 25.73 9.78 -11.37
N PRO A 445 24.81 10.74 -11.27
CA PRO A 445 24.14 11.33 -12.42
C PRO A 445 25.17 11.75 -13.47
N LYS A 446 25.04 11.20 -14.69
CA LYS A 446 25.87 11.57 -15.84
C LYS A 446 25.05 12.48 -16.75
N GLY A 447 25.28 13.78 -16.62
CA GLY A 447 24.69 14.81 -17.47
C GLY A 447 25.56 16.06 -17.47
N ASP A 448 25.07 17.12 -18.13
CA ASP A 448 25.83 18.37 -18.28
C ASP A 448 26.08 19.12 -16.96
N ASP A 449 25.21 18.94 -15.96
CA ASP A 449 25.33 19.60 -14.65
C ASP A 449 24.79 18.70 -13.51
N PRO A 450 25.55 17.64 -13.15
CA PRO A 450 25.08 16.66 -12.20
C PRO A 450 25.03 17.21 -10.77
N GLY A 451 23.99 16.86 -10.04
CA GLY A 451 23.79 17.27 -8.65
C GLY A 451 22.53 16.66 -8.06
N ALA A 452 22.09 17.18 -6.92
CA ALA A 452 20.87 16.74 -6.25
C ALA A 452 19.92 17.90 -5.97
N ILE A 453 18.63 17.65 -6.12
CA ILE A 453 17.55 18.50 -5.61
C ILE A 453 17.22 18.02 -4.20
N TYR A 454 17.06 18.92 -3.24
CA TYR A 454 16.67 18.58 -1.87
C TYR A 454 15.49 19.41 -1.39
N ILE A 455 14.74 18.82 -0.46
CA ILE A 455 13.74 19.50 0.36
C ILE A 455 14.26 19.54 1.79
N VAL A 456 14.37 20.74 2.35
CA VAL A 456 14.71 20.94 3.76
C VAL A 456 13.66 21.74 4.49
N ARG A 457 13.60 21.52 5.80
CA ARG A 457 12.77 22.29 6.74
C ARG A 457 13.59 22.63 7.97
N SER A 458 13.32 23.78 8.56
CA SER A 458 13.77 24.11 9.92
C SER A 458 12.54 24.17 10.82
N ALA A 459 12.66 23.68 12.06
CA ALA A 459 11.62 23.77 13.06
C ALA A 459 11.22 25.23 13.39
N ALA A 460 12.09 26.21 13.08
CA ALA A 460 11.80 27.64 13.24
C ALA A 460 10.85 28.21 12.18
N HIS A 461 10.59 27.49 11.10
CA HIS A 461 9.65 27.92 10.07
C HIS A 461 8.21 27.57 10.44
N GLY A 462 7.27 28.43 10.00
CA GLY A 462 5.85 28.13 10.11
C GLY A 462 5.49 26.82 9.41
N ASN A 463 4.35 26.24 9.79
CA ASN A 463 3.88 24.99 9.19
C ASN A 463 3.86 25.06 7.66
N ASP A 464 4.25 23.94 7.05
CA ASP A 464 4.24 23.70 5.60
C ASP A 464 5.13 24.62 4.78
N ILE A 465 6.13 25.25 5.40
CA ILE A 465 7.15 26.02 4.70
C ILE A 465 8.37 25.13 4.50
N TYR A 466 8.65 24.84 3.23
CA TYR A 466 9.79 24.03 2.82
C TYR A 466 10.69 24.84 1.91
N LYS A 467 11.99 24.61 2.02
CA LYS A 467 12.96 25.10 1.05
C LYS A 467 13.24 23.97 0.06
N VAL A 468 13.10 24.28 -1.23
CA VAL A 468 13.53 23.41 -2.32
C VAL A 468 14.76 24.06 -2.95
N GLY A 469 15.88 23.34 -3.00
CA GLY A 469 17.11 23.85 -3.59
C GLY A 469 17.94 22.76 -4.22
N LEU A 470 18.99 23.16 -4.93
CA LEU A 470 19.99 22.26 -5.48
C LEU A 470 21.29 22.22 -4.67
N THR A 471 22.02 21.14 -4.81
CA THR A 471 23.40 20.97 -4.32
C THR A 471 24.22 20.16 -5.32
N ARG A 472 25.52 20.44 -5.41
CA ARG A 472 26.50 19.61 -6.13
C ARG A 472 27.36 18.76 -5.17
N ARG A 473 27.05 18.84 -3.88
CA ARG A 473 27.61 18.05 -2.77
C ARG A 473 26.48 17.31 -2.07
N SER A 474 26.68 16.77 -0.86
CA SER A 474 25.59 16.14 -0.12
C SER A 474 24.53 17.16 0.34
N ALA A 475 23.25 16.74 0.36
CA ALA A 475 22.15 17.59 0.80
C ALA A 475 22.28 17.99 2.28
N LYS A 476 22.90 17.13 3.10
CA LYS A 476 23.11 17.35 4.53
C LYS A 476 24.21 18.38 4.80
N GLU A 477 25.33 18.33 4.08
CA GLU A 477 26.35 19.39 4.11
C GLU A 477 25.73 20.74 3.75
N ARG A 478 24.91 20.77 2.69
CA ARG A 478 24.22 21.99 2.30
C ARG A 478 23.23 22.49 3.34
N ALA A 479 22.48 21.59 3.99
CA ALA A 479 21.59 21.94 5.09
C ALA A 479 22.35 22.52 6.29
N HIS A 480 23.52 21.97 6.62
CA HIS A 480 24.40 22.47 7.67
C HIS A 480 24.97 23.86 7.35
N GLU A 481 25.45 24.08 6.12
CA GLU A 481 25.90 25.40 5.63
C GLU A 481 24.78 26.45 5.71
N LEU A 482 23.55 26.06 5.37
CA LEU A 482 22.39 26.96 5.46
C LEU A 482 22.04 27.27 6.93
N GLY A 483 22.19 26.31 7.83
CA GLY A 483 21.93 26.47 9.26
C GLY A 483 22.99 27.30 10.00
N THR A 484 24.22 27.37 9.48
CA THR A 484 25.31 28.20 10.05
C THR A 484 25.24 29.67 9.63
N SER A 485 24.41 30.00 8.64
CA SER A 485 24.16 31.39 8.25
C SER A 485 23.37 32.15 9.32
N THR A 486 23.75 33.41 9.61
CA THR A 486 23.32 34.24 10.75
C THR A 486 21.83 34.66 10.78
N GLY A 487 20.95 33.94 10.07
CA GLY A 487 19.53 34.28 9.92
C GLY A 487 18.53 33.16 10.19
N VAL A 488 18.97 31.99 10.68
CA VAL A 488 18.07 30.84 10.95
C VAL A 488 18.23 30.36 12.40
N PRO A 489 17.19 30.43 13.25
CA PRO A 489 17.29 30.12 14.69
C PRO A 489 17.56 28.65 15.02
N LEU A 490 17.20 27.74 14.11
CA LEU A 490 17.25 26.29 14.30
C LEU A 490 17.79 25.62 13.03
N PRO A 491 18.52 24.49 13.14
CA PRO A 491 19.13 23.82 12.01
C PRO A 491 18.07 23.39 10.97
N PHE A 492 18.54 23.23 9.73
CA PHE A 492 17.74 22.60 8.68
C PHE A 492 17.91 21.09 8.72
N GLU A 493 16.79 20.39 8.55
CA GLU A 493 16.72 18.94 8.39
C GLU A 493 16.35 18.64 6.94
N VAL A 494 17.06 17.69 6.33
CA VAL A 494 16.77 17.19 4.98
C VAL A 494 15.64 16.18 5.08
N LEU A 495 14.53 16.47 4.40
CA LEU A 495 13.34 15.61 4.38
C LEU A 495 13.37 14.63 3.20
N ALA A 496 13.90 15.07 2.05
CA ALA A 496 14.03 14.27 0.84
C ALA A 496 15.10 14.87 -0.08
N SER A 497 15.71 14.03 -0.92
CA SER A 497 16.64 14.46 -1.97
C SER A 497 16.60 13.50 -3.15
N TRP A 498 16.85 14.02 -4.36
CA TRP A 498 16.87 13.29 -5.62
C TRP A 498 18.12 13.65 -6.41
N GLU A 499 18.85 12.65 -6.88
CA GLU A 499 19.98 12.86 -7.79
C GLU A 499 19.50 13.05 -9.23
N VAL A 500 20.06 14.04 -9.93
CA VAL A 500 19.60 14.44 -11.27
C VAL A 500 20.78 14.78 -12.17
N ALA A 501 20.64 14.45 -13.45
CA ALA A 501 21.64 14.69 -14.49
C ALA A 501 21.90 16.19 -14.77
N ASN A 502 20.88 17.04 -14.59
CA ASN A 502 20.97 18.49 -14.79
C ASN A 502 20.23 19.24 -13.67
N CYS A 503 20.90 19.44 -12.53
CA CYS A 503 20.28 19.99 -11.33
C CYS A 503 19.82 21.44 -11.48
N SER A 504 20.55 22.27 -12.24
CA SER A 504 20.15 23.67 -12.49
C SER A 504 18.87 23.78 -13.31
N LEU A 505 18.69 22.93 -14.33
CA LEU A 505 17.47 22.92 -15.14
C LEU A 505 16.29 22.44 -14.30
N VAL A 506 16.44 21.31 -13.60
CA VAL A 506 15.37 20.72 -12.78
C VAL A 506 14.93 21.69 -11.68
N GLU A 507 15.87 22.33 -10.94
CA GLU A 507 15.51 23.29 -9.89
C GLU A 507 14.66 24.44 -10.44
N LYS A 508 15.08 25.01 -11.57
CA LYS A 508 14.38 26.13 -12.21
C LYS A 508 12.95 25.75 -12.58
N GLU A 509 12.76 24.57 -13.15
CA GLU A 509 11.45 24.07 -13.56
C GLU A 509 10.57 23.71 -12.34
N VAL A 510 11.13 23.10 -11.31
CA VAL A 510 10.43 22.87 -10.03
C VAL A 510 9.96 24.19 -9.42
N HIS A 511 10.82 25.21 -9.37
CA HIS A 511 10.45 26.53 -8.85
C HIS A 511 9.36 27.21 -9.69
N LEU A 512 9.33 26.95 -11.00
CA LEU A 512 8.29 27.44 -11.90
C LEU A 512 6.94 26.76 -11.60
N ARG A 513 6.92 25.43 -11.47
CA ARG A 513 5.71 24.67 -11.08
C ARG A 513 5.19 25.07 -9.72
N LEU A 514 6.08 25.31 -8.76
CA LEU A 514 5.74 25.73 -7.40
C LEU A 514 5.55 27.24 -7.23
N LYS A 515 5.60 28.03 -8.32
CA LYS A 515 5.55 29.51 -8.27
C LYS A 515 4.36 30.06 -7.47
N GLN A 516 3.19 29.43 -7.58
CA GLN A 516 1.98 29.83 -6.85
C GLN A 516 2.08 29.62 -5.34
N TYR A 517 2.93 28.70 -4.89
CA TYR A 517 3.15 28.39 -3.48
C TYR A 517 4.30 29.20 -2.87
N ARG A 518 5.00 30.03 -3.64
CA ARG A 518 6.20 30.73 -3.19
C ARG A 518 5.89 31.78 -2.11
N VAL A 519 6.55 31.70 -0.96
CA VAL A 519 6.31 32.58 0.21
C VAL A 519 6.74 34.02 -0.07
N LYS A 520 7.89 34.21 -0.72
CA LYS A 520 8.39 35.52 -1.17
C LYS A 520 9.07 35.35 -2.54
N LYS A 521 8.92 36.36 -3.42
CA LYS A 521 9.40 36.31 -4.82
C LYS A 521 10.88 35.95 -4.96
N ASN A 522 11.74 36.43 -4.06
CA ASN A 522 13.20 36.25 -4.12
C ASN A 522 13.72 35.15 -3.18
N ARG A 523 12.84 34.24 -2.74
CA ARG A 523 13.19 33.19 -1.78
C ARG A 523 12.72 31.85 -2.30
N GLU A 524 13.53 30.83 -2.09
CA GLU A 524 13.27 29.45 -2.52
C GLU A 524 12.45 28.69 -1.47
N PHE A 525 11.51 29.38 -0.84
CA PHE A 525 10.64 28.84 0.20
C PHE A 525 9.21 28.78 -0.34
N PHE A 526 8.59 27.62 -0.18
CA PHE A 526 7.26 27.32 -0.72
C PHE A 526 6.35 26.86 0.42
N ARG A 527 5.11 27.34 0.41
CA ARG A 527 4.06 26.98 1.36
C ARG A 527 3.04 26.07 0.71
N ALA A 528 3.22 24.76 0.86
CA ALA A 528 2.36 23.70 0.35
C ALA A 528 2.56 22.42 1.16
N SER A 529 1.64 21.45 1.07
CA SER A 529 1.85 20.09 1.60
C SER A 529 3.11 19.46 0.99
N LEU A 530 3.88 18.72 1.79
CA LEU A 530 5.10 18.06 1.30
C LEU A 530 4.81 17.03 0.22
N SER A 531 3.69 16.31 0.30
CA SER A 531 3.23 15.43 -0.78
C SER A 531 3.14 16.17 -2.11
N THR A 532 2.60 17.39 -2.12
CA THR A 532 2.54 18.25 -3.31
C THR A 532 3.93 18.69 -3.78
N ILE A 533 4.84 19.02 -2.86
CA ILE A 533 6.20 19.44 -3.22
C ILE A 533 7.02 18.26 -3.76
N VAL A 534 6.93 17.10 -3.10
CA VAL A 534 7.56 15.84 -3.53
C VAL A 534 7.04 15.45 -4.91
N ALA A 535 5.72 15.41 -5.10
CA ALA A 535 5.13 15.08 -6.40
C ALA A 535 5.57 16.06 -7.49
N ALA A 536 5.64 17.37 -7.19
CA ALA A 536 6.12 18.36 -8.15
C ALA A 536 7.58 18.14 -8.54
N VAL A 537 8.46 17.82 -7.59
CA VAL A 537 9.87 17.51 -7.85
C VAL A 537 9.99 16.26 -8.73
N GLU A 538 9.35 15.17 -8.33
CA GLU A 538 9.40 13.89 -9.02
C GLU A 538 8.82 13.96 -10.45
N GLN A 539 7.72 14.70 -10.63
CA GLN A 539 7.16 14.96 -11.96
C GLN A 539 8.10 15.78 -12.84
N THR A 540 8.76 16.82 -12.31
CA THR A 540 9.73 17.60 -13.09
C THR A 540 10.92 16.75 -13.53
N ILE A 541 11.44 15.91 -12.63
CA ILE A 541 12.53 14.98 -12.93
C ILE A 541 12.10 14.03 -14.07
N SER A 542 10.94 13.41 -13.90
CA SER A 542 10.32 12.52 -14.88
C SER A 542 10.16 13.17 -16.27
N ASP A 543 9.67 14.41 -16.31
CA ASP A 543 9.45 15.13 -17.58
C ASP A 543 10.76 15.52 -18.26
N THR A 544 11.76 15.93 -17.48
CA THR A 544 13.08 16.30 -18.00
C THR A 544 13.80 15.10 -18.63
N GLU A 545 13.66 13.92 -18.04
CA GLU A 545 14.27 12.69 -18.54
C GLU A 545 13.64 12.20 -19.83
N ARG A 546 12.32 12.38 -20.00
CA ARG A 546 11.63 12.08 -21.26
C ARG A 546 12.15 12.94 -22.40
N SER A 547 12.34 14.24 -22.17
CA SER A 547 12.87 15.16 -23.19
C SER A 547 14.32 14.90 -23.61
N ILE A 548 15.09 14.12 -22.84
CA ILE A 548 16.46 13.72 -23.17
C ILE A 548 16.47 12.38 -23.96
N SER A 549 15.39 11.60 -23.86
CA SER A 549 15.25 10.28 -24.48
C SER A 549 14.55 10.32 -25.85
N GLU A 550 13.93 11.45 -26.19
CA GLU A 550 13.39 11.80 -27.52
C GLU A 550 14.42 12.59 -28.33
#